data_AF-A0ABD6AZ89-F1
#
_entry.id   AF-A0ABD6AZ89-F1
#
_cell.length_a   1.000
_cell.length_b   1.000
_cell.length_c   1.000
_cell.angle_alpha   90.00
_cell.angle_beta   90.00
_cell.angle_gamma   90.00
#
_symmetry.space_group_name_H-M   'P 1'
#
loop_
_entity.id
_entity.type
_entity.pdbx_description
1 polymer ?
#
loop_
_entity_poly.entity_id
_entity_poly.type
_entity_poly.pdbx_seq_one_letter_code
_entity_poly.pdbx_strand_id
1 'polypeptide(L)' 'GATGVTISGAGPTMLAVCRPTTQQDVALAMVDAFDDNGVEATAFQTRVGEGTTVYDD' A
#
# COMPACT_ATOMS: atom_id res chain seq x y z
N GLY A 1 -2.53 -9.15 9.97
CA GLY A 1 -3.13 -7.81 10.06
C GLY A 1 -4.04 -7.51 8.87
N ALA A 2 -3.56 -7.75 7.64
CA ALA A 2 -4.37 -7.60 6.44
C ALA A 2 -5.51 -8.61 6.37
N THR A 3 -6.66 -8.18 5.86
CA THR A 3 -7.80 -9.02 5.50
C THR A 3 -7.59 -9.67 4.13
N GLY A 4 -6.80 -9.05 3.26
CA GLY A 4 -6.39 -9.60 1.98
C GLY A 4 -5.20 -8.85 1.40
N VAL A 5 -4.42 -9.53 0.56
CA VAL A 5 -3.23 -8.98 -0.11
C VAL A 5 -3.21 -9.47 -1.56
N THR A 6 -2.87 -8.59 -2.50
CA THR A 6 -2.65 -8.93 -3.92
C THR A 6 -1.52 -8.09 -4.52
N ILE A 7 -0.96 -8.56 -5.62
CA ILE A 7 -0.15 -7.71 -6.51
C ILE A 7 -1.10 -6.70 -7.18
N SER A 8 -0.66 -5.45 -7.28
CA SER A 8 -1.35 -4.34 -7.94
C SER A 8 -0.67 -3.99 -9.26
N GLY A 9 -1.47 -3.83 -10.32
CA GLY A 9 -0.98 -3.53 -11.67
C GLY A 9 -0.07 -4.63 -12.23
N ALA A 10 0.95 -4.24 -12.98
CA ALA A 10 1.97 -5.16 -13.50
C ALA A 10 3.04 -5.54 -12.44
N GLY A 11 2.92 -5.04 -11.21
CA GLY A 11 3.94 -5.17 -10.16
C GLY A 11 5.03 -4.08 -10.24
N PRO A 12 5.90 -3.96 -9.22
CA PRO A 12 6.03 -4.81 -8.02
C PRO A 12 5.11 -4.40 -6.85
N THR A 13 4.17 -3.47 -7.06
CA THR A 13 3.33 -2.92 -6.00
C THR A 13 2.43 -3.96 -5.36
N MET A 14 2.38 -3.99 -4.03
CA MET A 14 1.45 -4.80 -3.27
C MET A 14 0.30 -3.94 -2.75
N LEU A 15 -0.94 -4.43 -2.85
CA LEU A 15 -2.12 -3.84 -2.24
C LEU A 15 -2.58 -4.70 -1.06
N ALA A 16 -2.51 -4.15 0.15
CA ALA A 16 -3.00 -4.79 1.36
C ALA A 16 -4.28 -4.10 1.86
N VAL A 17 -5.39 -4.84 1.89
CA VAL A 17 -6.64 -4.38 2.48
C VAL A 17 -6.65 -4.75 3.95
N CYS A 18 -6.83 -3.77 4.83
CA CYS A 18 -6.84 -3.95 6.28
C CYS A 18 -7.80 -2.99 6.96
N ARG A 19 -8.10 -3.25 8.24
CA ARG A 19 -8.97 -2.39 9.04
C ARG A 19 -8.26 -1.07 9.36
N PRO A 20 -8.97 0.05 9.51
CA PRO A 20 -8.35 1.36 9.76
C PRO A 20 -7.35 1.37 10.92
N THR A 21 -7.67 0.67 12.01
CA THR A 21 -6.82 0.61 13.21
C THR A 21 -5.55 -0.22 13.03
N THR A 22 -5.43 -1.00 11.95
CA THR A 22 -4.31 -1.93 11.71
C THR A 22 -3.43 -1.50 10.54
N GLN A 23 -3.74 -0.39 9.87
CA GLN A 23 -3.05 0.05 8.66
C GLN A 23 -1.56 0.31 8.88
N GLN A 24 -1.20 0.94 10.00
CA GLN A 24 0.19 1.22 10.33
C GLN A 24 0.97 -0.06 10.67
N ASP A 25 0.40 -0.93 11.50
CA ASP A 25 1.05 -2.20 11.88
C ASP A 25 1.29 -3.09 10.66
N VAL A 26 0.32 -3.15 9.74
CA VAL A 26 0.47 -3.89 8.48
C VAL A 26 1.55 -3.27 7.60
N ALA A 27 1.59 -1.94 7.49
CA ALA A 27 2.61 -1.25 6.70
C ALA A 27 4.03 -1.51 7.21
N LEU A 28 4.25 -1.38 8.52
CA LEU A 28 5.56 -1.63 9.14
C LEU A 28 5.96 -3.09 8.99
N ALA A 29 5.07 -4.03 9.31
CA ALA A 29 5.36 -5.46 9.19
C ALA A 29 5.69 -5.89 7.75
N MET A 30 5.10 -5.24 6.73
CA MET A 30 5.45 -5.50 5.33
C MET A 30 6.82 -4.94 4.97
N VAL A 31 7.13 -3.70 5.38
CA VAL A 31 8.46 -3.10 5.13
C VAL A 31 9.55 -3.93 5.80
N ASP A 32 9.39 -4.27 7.07
CA ASP A 32 10.34 -5.10 7.82
C ASP A 32 10.53 -6.47 7.13
N ALA A 33 9.44 -7.13 6.72
CA ALA A 33 9.52 -8.42 6.05
C ALA A 33 10.20 -8.36 4.67
N PHE A 34 10.04 -7.26 3.92
CA PHE A 34 10.75 -7.09 2.65
C PHE A 34 12.24 -6.81 2.88
N ASP A 35 12.57 -5.97 3.87
CA ASP A 35 13.95 -5.67 4.23
C ASP A 35 14.71 -6.92 4.70
N ASP A 36 14.08 -7.77 5.51
CA ASP A 36 14.61 -9.09 5.92
C ASP A 36 14.95 -10.02 4.74
N ASN A 37 14.33 -9.78 3.58
CA ASN A 37 14.56 -10.51 2.33
C ASN A 37 15.46 -9.74 1.34
N GLY A 38 16.08 -8.64 1.78
CA GLY A 38 16.95 -7.80 0.96
C GLY A 38 16.20 -7.02 -0.13
N VAL A 39 14.89 -6.80 0.05
CA VAL A 39 14.04 -6.05 -0.88
C VAL A 39 13.73 -4.70 -0.26
N GLU A 40 14.25 -3.64 -0.87
CA GLU A 40 13.89 -2.28 -0.48
C GLU A 40 12.39 -2.02 -0.75
N ALA A 41 11.66 -1.61 0.28
CA ALA A 41 10.23 -1.37 0.19
C ALA A 41 9.82 -0.06 0.84
N THR A 42 8.71 0.51 0.38
CA THR A 42 8.05 1.66 1.00
C THR A 42 6.56 1.43 1.03
N ALA A 43 5.92 1.77 2.14
CA ALA A 43 4.48 1.65 2.30
C ALA A 43 3.79 3.02 2.23
N PHE A 44 2.66 3.07 1.54
CA PHE A 44 1.80 4.26 1.45
C PHE A 44 0.38 3.91 1.90
N GLN A 45 -0.21 4.76 2.73
CA GLN A 45 -1.63 4.68 3.03
C GLN A 45 -2.40 5.48 1.99
N THR A 46 -3.27 4.82 1.24
CA THR A 46 -4.03 5.43 0.15
C THR A 46 -5.53 5.34 0.38
N ARG A 47 -6.26 6.25 -0.24
CA ARG A 47 -7.73 6.26 -0.34
C ARG A 47 -8.12 6.44 -1.80
N VAL A 48 -9.33 6.02 -2.16
CA VAL A 48 -9.89 6.28 -3.49
C VAL A 48 -9.94 7.79 -3.69
N GLY A 49 -9.24 8.29 -4.71
CA GLY A 49 -9.21 9.71 -5.07
C GLY A 49 -10.38 10.10 -5.96
N GLU A 50 -10.52 11.40 -6.20
CA GLU A 50 -11.66 12.00 -6.94
C GLU A 50 -11.58 11.81 -8.47
N GLY A 51 -10.47 11.28 -8.98
CA GLY A 51 -10.22 11.15 -10.41
C GLY A 51 -9.60 12.41 -11.01
N THR A 52 -9.90 12.69 -12.28
CA THR A 52 -9.28 13.79 -13.04
C THR A 52 -10.15 15.05 -13.01
N THR A 53 -9.54 16.21 -12.80
CA THR A 53 -10.18 17.53 -12.90
C THR A 53 -9.44 18.40 -13.92
N VAL A 54 -10.18 19.08 -14.80
CA VAL A 54 -9.63 20.08 -15.74
C VAL A 54 -9.83 21.47 -15.12
N TYR A 55 -8.79 22.30 -15.16
CA TYR A 55 -8.82 23.67 -14.66
C TYR A 55 -8.69 24.63 -15.85
N ASP A 56 -9.57 25.63 -15.92
CA ASP A 56 -9.45 26.77 -16.84
C ASP A 56 -8.56 27.87 -16.21
N ASP A 57 -7.97 28.73 -17.04
CA ASP A 57 -7.15 29.89 -16.62
C ASP A 57 -7.97 30.97 -15.87
#